data_AF-A0AAE5MH80-F1
#
_entry.id   AF-A0AAE5MH80-F1
#
_cell.length_a   1.000
_cell.length_b   1.000
_cell.length_c   1.000
_cell.angle_alpha   90.00
_cell.angle_beta   90.00
_cell.angle_gamma   90.00
#
_symmetry.space_group_name_H-M   'P 1'
#
loop_
_entity.id
_entity.type
_entity.pdbx_description
1 polymer ?
#
loop_
_entity_poly.entity_id
_entity_poly.type
_entity_poly.pdbx_seq_one_letter_code
_entity_poly.pdbx_strand_id
1 'polypeptide(L)'
;MRKLLTGALAAALLFVPTAVATADPALDGKLDGYLDAPLSNENAESNGGVNPSFSTDPDELGALLDRARTQGVEPTRYKALLQQFWLATATRKAGLDLNNWDAGRGLAANEQNLANTFRYYERLQLENPNFLWTGQGGMAGPSFAAGIMDVDLGRVVLDVRAVRDAIATVVGALDSAAAPATANLPEDVRAVLEVGAVVTADDIAHFQTQVIAMSKHIFMDLIPQHEAYLAGGMTAIDEYRDAGLIDENAYQAWRKVDTGDPDKVVEGNKDLLYREQYQSIGAQWDAARNYRGAVGRALTYLSTVAADPAIPGVVPPREADPLVLTAGHLTGTVADGPQWRLQTPLPAFNWSDRDARWTYITEQMLPKYRALKDTQPDLWRATLSKPMEQQIGDQRALARLPQMLLSMARTTQAQYF
;
A
#
# COMPACT_ATOMS: atom_id res chain seq x y z
N MET A 1 71.46 -38.39 -34.87
CA MET A 1 70.57 -38.11 -33.72
C MET A 1 70.83 -36.68 -33.24
N ARG A 2 69.75 -36.02 -32.81
CA ARG A 2 69.53 -34.57 -32.76
C ARG A 2 70.46 -33.78 -31.82
N LYS A 3 70.78 -32.55 -32.26
CA LYS A 3 71.44 -31.46 -31.54
C LYS A 3 70.56 -30.98 -30.36
N LEU A 4 71.19 -30.74 -29.21
CA LEU A 4 70.62 -30.02 -28.07
C LEU A 4 70.67 -28.51 -28.33
N LEU A 5 69.51 -27.87 -28.30
CA LEU A 5 69.35 -26.41 -28.33
C LEU A 5 68.62 -26.00 -27.05
N THR A 6 69.27 -25.08 -26.34
CA THR A 6 68.81 -24.28 -25.22
C THR A 6 67.51 -23.53 -25.49
N GLY A 7 66.62 -23.46 -24.48
CA GLY A 7 65.47 -22.56 -24.46
C GLY A 7 65.22 -22.05 -23.04
N ALA A 8 65.58 -20.80 -22.77
CA ALA A 8 65.24 -20.08 -21.55
C ALA A 8 63.82 -19.50 -21.70
N LEU A 9 62.94 -19.79 -20.75
CA LEU A 9 61.58 -19.24 -20.69
C LEU A 9 61.64 -17.88 -19.96
N ALA A 10 61.34 -16.80 -20.67
CA ALA A 10 61.10 -15.48 -20.09
C ALA A 10 59.62 -15.38 -19.67
N ALA A 11 59.36 -15.17 -18.38
CA ALA A 11 58.04 -14.87 -17.86
C ALA A 11 57.70 -13.40 -18.12
N ALA A 12 56.74 -13.13 -19.00
CA ALA A 12 56.17 -11.80 -19.20
C ALA A 12 55.09 -11.54 -18.15
N LEU A 13 55.38 -10.65 -17.21
CA LEU A 13 54.39 -10.03 -16.32
C LEU A 13 53.55 -9.05 -17.14
N LEU A 14 52.31 -9.45 -17.46
CA LEU A 14 51.30 -8.54 -18.03
C LEU A 14 50.74 -7.68 -16.90
N PHE A 15 51.21 -6.44 -16.82
CA PHE A 15 50.54 -5.38 -16.06
C PHE A 15 49.25 -5.01 -16.80
N VAL A 16 48.10 -5.37 -16.21
CA VAL A 16 46.80 -4.80 -16.60
C VAL A 16 46.74 -3.40 -15.99
N PRO A 17 46.58 -2.32 -16.78
CA PRO A 17 46.42 -0.99 -16.22
C PRO A 17 45.06 -0.93 -15.51
N THR A 18 45.07 -0.69 -14.21
CA THR A 18 43.88 -0.19 -13.48
C THR A 18 43.53 1.17 -14.06
N ALA A 19 42.40 1.26 -14.77
CA ALA A 19 41.88 2.52 -15.27
C ALA A 19 41.63 3.47 -14.10
N VAL A 20 42.45 4.51 -13.99
CA VAL A 20 42.22 5.62 -13.06
C VAL A 20 40.98 6.35 -13.59
N ALA A 21 39.92 6.40 -12.78
CA ALA A 21 38.70 7.13 -13.12
C ALA A 21 39.07 8.58 -13.50
N THR A 22 38.79 8.99 -14.73
CA THR A 22 39.01 10.36 -15.16
C THR A 22 38.06 11.28 -14.38
N ALA A 23 38.59 12.39 -13.87
CA ALA A 23 37.78 13.42 -13.23
C ALA A 23 36.81 14.02 -14.26
N ASP A 24 35.51 14.07 -13.92
CA ASP A 24 34.50 14.84 -14.64
C ASP A 24 33.98 15.92 -13.67
N PRO A 25 34.59 17.12 -13.66
CA PRO A 25 34.26 18.16 -12.69
C PRO A 25 32.80 18.61 -12.73
N ALA A 26 32.13 18.46 -13.88
CA ALA A 26 30.73 18.83 -14.02
C ALA A 26 29.82 17.79 -13.34
N LEU A 27 30.10 16.51 -13.53
CA LEU A 27 29.38 15.42 -12.86
C LEU A 27 29.69 15.38 -11.35
N ASP A 28 30.93 15.67 -10.97
CA ASP A 28 31.36 15.77 -9.56
C ASP A 28 30.60 16.89 -8.85
N GLY A 29 30.56 18.09 -9.43
CA GLY A 29 29.82 19.21 -8.86
C GLY A 29 28.30 18.98 -8.79
N LYS A 30 27.74 18.17 -9.69
CA LYS A 30 26.35 17.72 -9.58
C LYS A 30 26.15 16.71 -8.46
N LEU A 31 27.03 15.71 -8.36
CA LEU A 31 26.96 14.67 -7.32
C LEU A 31 27.00 15.26 -5.92
N ASP A 32 27.79 16.31 -5.69
CA ASP A 32 27.85 17.02 -4.40
C ASP A 32 26.48 17.48 -3.90
N GLY A 33 25.54 17.83 -4.79
CA GLY A 33 24.17 18.22 -4.43
C GLY A 33 23.28 17.06 -3.97
N TYR A 34 23.70 15.82 -4.21
CA TYR A 34 22.99 14.60 -3.83
C TYR A 34 23.59 13.91 -2.62
N LEU A 35 24.88 14.15 -2.33
CA LEU A 35 25.55 13.60 -1.16
C LEU A 35 25.00 14.21 0.13
N ASP A 36 24.74 13.36 1.12
CA ASP A 36 24.23 13.68 2.45
C ASP A 36 22.88 14.44 2.43
N ALA A 37 22.21 14.46 1.28
CA ALA A 37 20.92 15.11 1.11
C ALA A 37 19.80 14.38 1.87
N PRO A 38 18.82 15.10 2.40
CA PRO A 38 17.73 14.50 3.16
C PRO A 38 16.70 13.81 2.25
N LEU A 39 16.02 12.80 2.82
CA LEU A 39 14.78 12.22 2.29
C LEU A 39 13.59 13.12 2.71
N SER A 40 13.51 14.33 2.16
CA SER A 40 12.55 15.36 2.61
C SER A 40 11.08 15.04 2.33
N ASN A 41 10.79 14.01 1.54
CA ASN A 41 9.44 13.53 1.21
C ASN A 41 9.31 12.02 1.44
N GLU A 42 9.85 11.51 2.55
CA GLU A 42 9.84 10.09 2.90
C GLU A 42 8.43 9.49 2.98
N ASN A 43 7.45 10.25 3.49
CA ASN A 43 6.05 9.81 3.62
C ASN A 43 5.21 10.03 2.35
N ALA A 44 5.83 10.49 1.26
CA ALA A 44 5.20 10.70 -0.05
C ALA A 44 3.99 11.65 -0.05
N GLU A 45 3.96 12.63 0.84
CA GLU A 45 2.83 13.57 0.99
C GLU A 45 2.91 14.75 -0.01
N SER A 46 4.10 15.02 -0.55
CA SER A 46 4.34 16.06 -1.56
C SER A 46 4.58 15.47 -2.95
N ASN A 47 4.51 16.32 -3.97
CA ASN A 47 4.90 15.97 -5.34
C ASN A 47 6.40 15.63 -5.44
N GLY A 48 6.81 15.01 -6.55
CA GLY A 48 8.20 14.57 -6.72
C GLY A 48 8.51 13.26 -6.00
N GLY A 49 9.80 12.93 -5.92
CA GLY A 49 10.28 11.68 -5.35
C GLY A 49 10.65 11.79 -3.88
N VAL A 50 11.71 11.10 -3.46
CA VAL A 50 12.16 11.07 -2.06
C VAL A 50 12.67 12.43 -1.58
N ASN A 51 13.11 13.26 -2.52
CA ASN A 51 13.36 14.67 -2.35
C ASN A 51 12.78 15.41 -3.58
N PRO A 52 11.81 16.31 -3.41
CA PRO A 52 11.14 16.97 -4.54
C PRO A 52 12.06 17.83 -5.41
N SER A 53 13.25 18.23 -4.93
CA SER A 53 14.22 18.98 -5.74
C SER A 53 15.10 18.11 -6.64
N PHE A 54 15.04 16.78 -6.49
CA PHE A 54 15.87 15.87 -7.26
C PHE A 54 15.32 15.66 -8.67
N SER A 55 16.22 15.39 -9.61
CA SER A 55 15.87 14.90 -10.94
C SER A 55 14.98 13.65 -10.85
N THR A 56 14.11 13.49 -11.85
CA THR A 56 13.27 12.30 -12.05
C THR A 56 13.68 11.53 -13.30
N ASP A 57 14.85 11.85 -13.87
CA ASP A 57 15.44 11.15 -15.00
C ASP A 57 16.40 10.05 -14.49
N PRO A 58 16.04 8.75 -14.57
CA PRO A 58 16.93 7.69 -14.13
C PRO A 58 18.23 7.60 -14.94
N ASP A 59 18.34 8.15 -16.15
CA ASP A 59 19.61 8.14 -16.89
C ASP A 59 20.62 9.12 -16.26
N GLU A 60 20.17 10.31 -15.87
CA GLU A 60 20.97 11.27 -15.11
C GLU A 60 21.33 10.73 -13.72
N LEU A 61 20.34 10.21 -12.99
CA LEU A 61 20.54 9.66 -11.65
C LEU A 61 21.46 8.43 -11.67
N GLY A 62 21.38 7.60 -12.70
CA GLY A 62 22.25 6.44 -12.89
C GLY A 62 23.70 6.85 -13.09
N ALA A 63 23.96 7.87 -13.91
CA ALA A 63 25.32 8.40 -14.10
C ALA A 63 25.92 8.96 -12.79
N LEU A 64 25.11 9.64 -11.97
CA LEU A 64 25.53 10.13 -10.66
C LEU A 64 25.82 8.98 -9.69
N LEU A 65 24.99 7.95 -9.69
CA LEU A 65 25.15 6.79 -8.83
C LEU A 65 26.41 5.98 -9.19
N ASP A 66 26.65 5.76 -10.48
CA ASP A 66 27.87 5.11 -10.97
C ASP A 66 29.11 5.93 -10.63
N ARG A 67 29.01 7.26 -10.68
CA ARG A 67 30.08 8.16 -10.24
C ARG A 67 30.38 8.02 -8.76
N ALA A 68 29.36 8.02 -7.90
CA ALA A 68 29.51 7.82 -6.46
C ALA A 68 30.18 6.47 -6.12
N ARG A 69 29.72 5.38 -6.75
CA ARG A 69 30.32 4.04 -6.61
C ARG A 69 31.77 4.01 -7.06
N THR A 70 32.09 4.63 -8.20
CA THR A 70 33.46 4.69 -8.74
C THR A 70 34.41 5.48 -7.85
N GLN A 71 33.91 6.51 -7.16
CA GLN A 71 34.67 7.29 -6.18
C GLN A 71 34.82 6.59 -4.82
N GLY A 72 34.18 5.44 -4.62
CA GLY A 72 34.18 4.75 -3.33
C GLY A 72 33.49 5.56 -2.23
N VAL A 73 32.48 6.37 -2.58
CA VAL A 73 31.66 7.06 -1.59
C VAL A 73 30.90 6.00 -0.79
N GLU A 74 30.80 6.17 0.53
CA GLU A 74 30.01 5.26 1.38
C GLU A 74 28.51 5.33 1.02
N PRO A 75 27.79 4.20 0.89
CA PRO A 75 26.38 4.16 0.52
C PRO A 75 25.46 5.06 1.36
N THR A 76 25.74 5.17 2.66
CA THR A 76 25.00 6.04 3.58
C THR A 76 24.96 7.50 3.14
N ARG A 77 26.01 7.98 2.46
CA ARG A 77 26.10 9.35 1.97
C ARG A 77 25.30 9.60 0.70
N TYR A 78 25.05 8.59 -0.13
CA TYR A 78 24.25 8.74 -1.34
C TYR A 78 22.88 8.06 -1.26
N LYS A 79 22.40 7.72 -0.05
CA LYS A 79 21.14 7.01 0.16
C LYS A 79 19.93 7.63 -0.57
N ALA A 80 19.81 8.96 -0.57
CA ALA A 80 18.71 9.66 -1.22
C ALA A 80 18.80 9.55 -2.75
N LEU A 81 20.00 9.62 -3.31
CA LEU A 81 20.23 9.38 -4.74
C LEU A 81 19.90 7.94 -5.12
N LEU A 82 20.33 6.96 -4.32
CA LEU A 82 20.06 5.54 -4.55
C LEU A 82 18.56 5.27 -4.61
N GLN A 83 17.80 5.71 -3.60
CA GLN A 83 16.35 5.51 -3.59
C GLN A 83 15.66 6.26 -4.72
N GLN A 84 16.08 7.50 -5.01
CA GLN A 84 15.52 8.30 -6.11
C GLN A 84 15.76 7.64 -7.48
N PHE A 85 16.95 7.10 -7.73
CA PHE A 85 17.28 6.41 -8.98
C PHE A 85 16.34 5.23 -9.25
N TRP A 86 16.16 4.36 -8.25
CA TRP A 86 15.29 3.20 -8.38
C TRP A 86 13.81 3.58 -8.42
N LEU A 87 13.40 4.62 -7.69
CA LEU A 87 12.07 5.19 -7.80
C LEU A 87 11.80 5.75 -9.20
N ALA A 88 12.71 6.54 -9.75
CA ALA A 88 12.57 7.11 -11.09
C ALA A 88 12.56 6.02 -12.18
N THR A 89 13.33 4.96 -11.98
CA THR A 89 13.31 3.75 -12.83
C THR A 89 11.94 3.08 -12.78
N ALA A 90 11.41 2.84 -11.58
CA ALA A 90 10.10 2.26 -11.37
C ALA A 90 8.98 3.10 -11.99
N THR A 91 8.96 4.41 -11.74
CA THR A 91 7.92 5.30 -12.28
C THR A 91 7.98 5.39 -13.80
N ARG A 92 9.19 5.44 -14.39
CA ARG A 92 9.35 5.39 -15.86
C ARG A 92 8.75 4.10 -16.43
N LYS A 93 9.05 2.94 -15.82
CA LYS A 93 8.49 1.65 -16.26
C LYS A 93 6.97 1.60 -16.09
N ALA A 94 6.44 2.13 -14.99
CA ALA A 94 5.01 2.15 -14.69
C ALA A 94 4.22 3.18 -15.50
N GLY A 95 4.87 4.09 -16.22
CA GLY A 95 4.20 5.20 -16.92
C GLY A 95 3.65 6.26 -15.95
N LEU A 96 4.36 6.48 -14.84
CA LEU A 96 4.03 7.46 -13.82
C LEU A 96 4.91 8.69 -13.96
N ASP A 97 4.32 9.88 -13.81
CA ASP A 97 5.06 11.14 -13.74
C ASP A 97 5.19 11.58 -12.28
N LEU A 98 6.39 11.40 -11.74
CA LEU A 98 6.68 11.64 -10.34
C LEU A 98 6.54 13.13 -9.96
N ASN A 99 6.84 14.06 -10.87
CA ASN A 99 6.71 15.50 -10.62
C ASN A 99 5.26 15.96 -10.56
N ASN A 100 4.39 15.28 -11.30
CA ASN A 100 2.95 15.54 -11.32
C ASN A 100 2.15 14.67 -10.33
N TRP A 101 2.78 13.69 -9.69
CA TRP A 101 2.16 12.86 -8.68
C TRP A 101 2.08 13.57 -7.32
N ASP A 102 1.04 14.38 -7.16
CA ASP A 102 0.74 15.16 -5.96
C ASP A 102 -0.61 14.74 -5.37
N ALA A 103 -0.59 14.13 -4.18
CA ALA A 103 -1.81 13.70 -3.48
C ALA A 103 -2.73 14.87 -3.11
N GLY A 104 -2.19 16.07 -2.91
CA GLY A 104 -2.94 17.28 -2.60
C GLY A 104 -3.81 17.79 -3.74
N ARG A 105 -3.56 17.33 -4.97
CA ARG A 105 -4.40 17.66 -6.16
C ARG A 105 -5.67 16.82 -6.25
N GLY A 106 -5.90 15.92 -5.30
CA GLY A 106 -7.10 15.10 -5.19
C GLY A 106 -7.16 13.95 -6.21
N LEU A 107 -8.27 13.21 -6.18
CA LEU A 107 -8.44 11.98 -6.95
C LEU A 107 -8.36 12.21 -8.48
N ALA A 108 -9.02 13.23 -9.01
CA ALA A 108 -9.07 13.45 -10.47
C ALA A 108 -7.67 13.62 -11.09
N ALA A 109 -6.72 14.23 -10.36
CA ALA A 109 -5.35 14.37 -10.81
C ALA A 109 -4.51 13.08 -10.65
N ASN A 110 -4.96 12.14 -9.82
CA ASN A 110 -4.22 10.94 -9.43
C ASN A 110 -4.86 9.62 -9.89
N GLU A 111 -6.03 9.66 -10.53
CA GLU A 111 -6.75 8.46 -10.99
C GLU A 111 -5.88 7.59 -11.89
N GLN A 112 -5.21 8.21 -12.88
CA GLN A 112 -4.29 7.48 -13.76
C GLN A 112 -3.06 6.97 -13.00
N ASN A 113 -2.59 7.68 -11.99
CA ASN A 113 -1.46 7.23 -11.16
C ASN A 113 -1.82 5.98 -10.35
N LEU A 114 -3.04 5.93 -9.78
CA LEU A 114 -3.56 4.76 -9.08
C LEU A 114 -3.67 3.56 -10.03
N ALA A 115 -4.26 3.75 -11.21
CA ALA A 115 -4.39 2.69 -12.20
C ALA A 115 -3.02 2.18 -12.68
N ASN A 116 -2.09 3.08 -12.99
CA ASN A 116 -0.75 2.70 -13.44
C ASN A 116 0.06 2.00 -12.34
N THR A 117 -0.11 2.41 -11.08
CA THR A 117 0.51 1.76 -9.91
C THR A 117 0.09 0.30 -9.81
N PHE A 118 -1.21 0.01 -9.75
CA PHE A 118 -1.68 -1.36 -9.59
C PHE A 118 -1.42 -2.21 -10.83
N ARG A 119 -1.55 -1.64 -12.04
CA ARG A 119 -1.15 -2.33 -13.28
C ARG A 119 0.33 -2.74 -13.22
N TYR A 120 1.18 -1.89 -12.63
CA TYR A 120 2.58 -2.23 -12.51
C TYR A 120 2.82 -3.38 -11.53
N TYR A 121 2.08 -3.41 -10.43
CA TYR A 121 2.19 -4.49 -9.44
C TYR A 121 1.79 -5.84 -10.05
N GLU A 122 0.70 -5.87 -10.83
CA GLU A 122 0.24 -7.05 -11.55
C GLU A 122 1.26 -7.53 -12.58
N ARG A 123 1.84 -6.59 -13.36
CA ARG A 123 2.90 -6.91 -14.30
C ARG A 123 4.11 -7.54 -13.61
N LEU A 124 4.59 -6.92 -12.52
CA LEU A 124 5.71 -7.45 -11.75
C LEU A 124 5.46 -8.88 -11.28
N GLN A 125 4.25 -9.19 -10.81
CA GLN A 125 3.87 -10.54 -10.39
C GLN A 125 3.79 -11.53 -11.56
N LEU A 126 3.22 -11.12 -12.69
CA LEU A 126 3.08 -11.99 -13.86
C LEU A 126 4.44 -12.34 -14.46
N GLU A 127 5.38 -11.39 -14.43
CA GLU A 127 6.75 -11.56 -14.92
C GLU A 127 7.64 -12.29 -13.89
N ASN A 128 7.35 -12.17 -12.60
CA ASN A 128 8.17 -12.71 -11.51
C ASN A 128 7.29 -13.50 -10.51
N PRO A 129 7.18 -14.83 -10.65
CA PRO A 129 6.29 -15.66 -9.83
C PRO A 129 6.51 -15.59 -8.32
N ASN A 130 7.69 -15.16 -7.87
CA ASN A 130 8.07 -15.05 -6.47
C ASN A 130 7.69 -13.69 -5.82
N PHE A 131 7.18 -12.72 -6.59
CA PHE A 131 6.78 -11.39 -6.06
C PHE A 131 5.34 -11.37 -5.56
N LEU A 132 5.02 -12.29 -4.63
CA LEU A 132 3.66 -12.49 -4.12
C LEU A 132 3.06 -11.22 -3.49
N TRP A 133 3.89 -10.33 -2.95
CA TRP A 133 3.47 -9.04 -2.43
C TRP A 133 2.87 -8.14 -3.52
N THR A 134 3.57 -7.97 -4.66
CA THR A 134 3.02 -7.17 -5.77
C THR A 134 1.77 -7.84 -6.34
N GLY A 135 1.74 -9.16 -6.39
CA GLY A 135 0.57 -9.89 -6.87
C GLY A 135 -0.68 -9.71 -6.03
N GLN A 136 -0.55 -9.80 -4.70
CA GLN A 136 -1.66 -9.53 -3.79
C GLN A 136 -2.07 -8.06 -3.83
N GLY A 137 -1.10 -7.13 -3.82
CA GLY A 137 -1.35 -5.70 -3.92
C GLY A 137 -2.05 -5.31 -5.23
N GLY A 138 -1.66 -5.94 -6.35
CA GLY A 138 -2.29 -5.77 -7.66
C GLY A 138 -3.76 -6.19 -7.68
N MET A 139 -4.11 -7.33 -7.07
CA MET A 139 -5.51 -7.77 -6.97
C MET A 139 -6.34 -7.00 -5.93
N ALA A 140 -5.74 -6.56 -4.83
CA ALA A 140 -6.45 -5.78 -3.82
C ALA A 140 -6.67 -4.31 -4.28
N GLY A 141 -5.71 -3.76 -5.01
CA GLY A 141 -5.65 -2.38 -5.47
C GLY A 141 -6.90 -1.83 -6.17
N PRO A 142 -7.52 -2.55 -7.12
CA PRO A 142 -8.74 -2.08 -7.78
C PRO A 142 -9.87 -1.75 -6.82
N SER A 143 -10.06 -2.56 -5.77
CA SER A 143 -11.09 -2.32 -4.75
C SER A 143 -10.78 -1.07 -3.91
N PHE A 144 -9.50 -0.82 -3.64
CA PHE A 144 -9.03 0.37 -2.95
C PHE A 144 -9.21 1.63 -3.80
N ALA A 145 -8.80 1.59 -5.08
CA ALA A 145 -8.99 2.70 -6.02
C ALA A 145 -10.47 3.03 -6.22
N ALA A 146 -11.32 2.01 -6.41
CA ALA A 146 -12.77 2.18 -6.51
C ALA A 146 -13.36 2.80 -5.23
N GLY A 147 -12.91 2.36 -4.05
CA GLY A 147 -13.30 2.95 -2.76
C GLY A 147 -13.00 4.45 -2.68
N ILE A 148 -11.80 4.89 -3.10
CA ILE A 148 -11.45 6.33 -3.14
C ILE A 148 -12.39 7.10 -4.09
N MET A 149 -12.72 6.50 -5.24
CA MET A 149 -13.65 7.10 -6.22
C MET A 149 -15.08 7.19 -5.71
N ASP A 150 -15.55 6.20 -4.96
CA ASP A 150 -16.91 6.20 -4.41
C ASP A 150 -17.04 7.12 -3.20
N VAL A 151 -15.96 7.31 -2.44
CA VAL A 151 -15.87 8.36 -1.43
C VAL A 151 -16.00 9.76 -2.07
N ASP A 152 -15.47 9.98 -3.28
CA ASP A 152 -15.69 11.25 -4.02
C ASP A 152 -17.17 11.45 -4.39
N LEU A 153 -17.87 10.37 -4.75
CA LEU A 153 -19.31 10.44 -4.97
C LEU A 153 -20.05 10.83 -3.67
N GLY A 154 -19.61 10.31 -2.52
CA GLY A 154 -20.08 10.73 -1.20
C GLY A 154 -19.85 12.22 -0.92
N ARG A 155 -18.69 12.77 -1.33
CA ARG A 155 -18.38 14.21 -1.28
C ARG A 155 -19.39 15.04 -2.05
N VAL A 156 -19.66 14.66 -3.30
CA VAL A 156 -20.64 15.35 -4.18
C VAL A 156 -22.05 15.31 -3.58
N VAL A 157 -22.44 14.18 -2.99
CA VAL A 157 -23.73 14.02 -2.31
C VAL A 157 -23.83 14.91 -1.06
N LEU A 158 -22.76 14.97 -0.26
CA LEU A 158 -22.72 15.80 0.95
C LEU A 158 -22.59 17.28 0.66
N ASP A 159 -22.14 17.71 -0.52
CA ASP A 159 -22.21 19.11 -0.94
C ASP A 159 -23.65 19.62 -1.12
N VAL A 160 -24.61 18.70 -1.28
CA VAL A 160 -26.03 19.04 -1.36
C VAL A 160 -26.60 19.30 0.04
N ARG A 161 -26.88 20.57 0.34
CA ARG A 161 -27.42 21.00 1.64
C ARG A 161 -28.65 20.20 2.09
N ALA A 162 -29.59 19.92 1.18
CA ALA A 162 -30.79 19.16 1.48
C ALA A 162 -30.51 17.71 1.93
N VAL A 163 -29.43 17.09 1.43
CA VAL A 163 -29.02 15.75 1.86
C VAL A 163 -28.42 15.79 3.26
N ARG A 164 -27.58 16.80 3.57
CA ARG A 164 -27.05 17.00 4.92
C ARG A 164 -28.16 17.24 5.94
N ASP A 165 -29.13 18.08 5.61
CA ASP A 165 -30.27 18.39 6.49
C ASP A 165 -31.14 17.13 6.74
N ALA A 166 -31.31 16.28 5.72
CA ALA A 166 -32.02 15.02 5.84
C ALA A 166 -31.26 13.99 6.72
N ILE A 167 -29.94 13.85 6.54
CA ILE A 167 -29.11 12.99 7.37
C ILE A 167 -29.15 13.45 8.83
N ALA A 168 -28.98 14.76 9.08
CA ALA A 168 -29.06 15.33 10.43
C ALA A 168 -30.43 15.09 11.08
N THR A 169 -31.52 15.15 10.30
CA THR A 169 -32.87 14.83 10.78
C THR A 169 -33.01 13.35 11.16
N VAL A 170 -32.48 12.43 10.35
CA VAL A 170 -32.50 10.98 10.65
C VAL A 170 -31.65 10.66 11.88
N VAL A 171 -30.45 11.22 11.98
CA VAL A 171 -29.58 11.07 13.16
C VAL A 171 -30.26 11.63 14.40
N GLY A 172 -30.82 12.83 14.33
CA GLY A 172 -31.57 13.43 15.45
C GLY A 172 -32.79 12.61 15.88
N ALA A 173 -33.48 11.95 14.94
CA ALA A 173 -34.57 11.04 15.24
C ALA A 173 -34.08 9.73 15.89
N LEU A 174 -32.98 9.16 15.42
CA LEU A 174 -32.34 7.97 16.01
C LEU A 174 -31.85 8.26 17.43
N ASP A 175 -31.17 9.38 17.65
CA ASP A 175 -30.74 9.82 18.97
C ASP A 175 -31.94 10.05 19.89
N SER A 176 -32.98 10.74 19.43
CA SER A 176 -34.18 10.97 20.25
C SER A 176 -34.90 9.66 20.64
N ALA A 177 -34.88 8.65 19.75
CA ALA A 177 -35.53 7.37 19.98
C ALA A 177 -34.68 6.37 20.77
N ALA A 178 -33.35 6.48 20.71
CA ALA A 178 -32.43 5.44 21.16
C ALA A 178 -31.18 5.96 21.91
N ALA A 179 -31.10 7.24 22.31
CA ALA A 179 -29.91 7.84 22.95
C ALA A 179 -29.30 7.05 24.13
N PRO A 180 -30.09 6.45 25.06
CA PRO A 180 -29.51 5.61 26.11
C PRO A 180 -28.84 4.34 25.55
N ALA A 181 -29.35 3.84 24.42
CA ALA A 181 -28.91 2.63 23.76
C ALA A 181 -27.69 2.82 22.84
N THR A 182 -27.48 4.03 22.32
CA THR A 182 -26.33 4.34 21.43
C THR A 182 -25.04 4.65 22.21
N ALA A 183 -25.15 5.10 23.46
CA ALA A 183 -24.01 5.45 24.30
C ALA A 183 -23.07 4.25 24.61
N ASN A 184 -23.62 3.04 24.60
CA ASN A 184 -22.89 1.80 24.93
C ASN A 184 -22.44 1.02 23.68
N LEU A 185 -22.70 1.54 22.47
CA LEU A 185 -22.24 0.92 21.25
C LEU A 185 -20.70 0.94 21.13
N PRO A 186 -20.13 0.01 20.35
CA PRO A 186 -18.71 0.04 20.01
C PRO A 186 -18.27 1.42 19.48
N GLU A 187 -17.04 1.81 19.81
CA GLU A 187 -16.53 3.16 19.54
C GLU A 187 -16.63 3.57 18.07
N ASP A 188 -16.33 2.68 17.13
CA ASP A 188 -16.43 2.97 15.70
C ASP A 188 -17.87 3.25 15.24
N VAL A 189 -18.83 2.51 15.78
CA VAL A 189 -20.26 2.73 15.48
C VAL A 189 -20.72 4.07 16.06
N ARG A 190 -20.29 4.39 17.28
CA ARG A 190 -20.56 5.71 17.88
C ARG A 190 -19.95 6.84 17.06
N ALA A 191 -18.71 6.67 16.57
CA ALA A 191 -18.06 7.66 15.73
C ALA A 191 -18.87 7.94 14.44
N VAL A 192 -19.41 6.92 13.77
CA VAL A 192 -20.27 7.13 12.60
C VAL A 192 -21.54 7.90 12.93
N LEU A 193 -22.19 7.57 14.04
CA LEU A 193 -23.41 8.27 14.49
C LEU A 193 -23.12 9.75 14.79
N GLU A 194 -22.02 10.03 15.50
CA GLU A 194 -21.58 11.39 15.81
C GLU A 194 -21.25 12.19 14.54
N VAL A 195 -20.60 11.55 13.57
CA VAL A 195 -20.09 12.20 12.36
C VAL A 195 -21.16 12.49 11.32
N GLY A 196 -22.27 11.73 11.31
CA GLY A 196 -23.38 11.93 10.38
C GLY A 196 -23.92 13.37 10.35
N ALA A 197 -23.80 14.11 11.45
CA ALA A 197 -24.25 15.50 11.55
C ALA A 197 -23.17 16.56 11.23
N VAL A 198 -21.89 16.19 11.19
CA VAL A 198 -20.77 17.16 11.16
C VAL A 198 -19.74 16.95 10.04
N VAL A 199 -19.79 15.83 9.31
CA VAL A 199 -18.88 15.58 8.18
C VAL A 199 -19.06 16.61 7.08
N THR A 200 -17.96 17.11 6.53
CA THR A 200 -17.94 18.06 5.41
C THR A 200 -17.30 17.44 4.17
N ALA A 201 -17.48 18.11 3.04
CA ALA A 201 -16.78 17.74 1.81
C ALA A 201 -15.24 17.87 1.95
N ASP A 202 -14.77 18.85 2.72
CA ASP A 202 -13.34 19.03 2.99
C ASP A 202 -12.76 17.88 3.82
N ASP A 203 -13.54 17.29 4.72
CA ASP A 203 -13.10 16.10 5.48
C ASP A 203 -12.91 14.90 4.58
N ILE A 204 -13.82 14.74 3.62
CA ILE A 204 -13.72 13.68 2.63
C ILE A 204 -12.53 13.91 1.72
N ALA A 205 -12.34 15.13 1.23
CA ALA A 205 -11.18 15.48 0.41
C ALA A 205 -9.86 15.26 1.17
N HIS A 206 -9.80 15.62 2.45
CA HIS A 206 -8.64 15.36 3.31
C HIS A 206 -8.34 13.86 3.42
N PHE A 207 -9.37 13.06 3.74
CA PHE A 207 -9.23 11.60 3.82
C PHE A 207 -8.77 10.99 2.49
N GLN A 208 -9.33 11.44 1.37
CA GLN A 208 -8.88 11.00 0.03
C GLN A 208 -7.42 11.34 -0.23
N THR A 209 -6.98 12.57 0.08
CA THR A 209 -5.57 12.97 -0.06
C THR A 209 -4.66 12.09 0.79
N GLN A 210 -5.01 11.80 2.04
CA GLN A 210 -4.22 10.91 2.89
C GLN A 210 -4.11 9.50 2.29
N VAL A 211 -5.22 8.94 1.81
CA VAL A 211 -5.24 7.59 1.23
C VAL A 211 -4.45 7.52 -0.09
N ILE A 212 -4.50 8.58 -0.92
CA ILE A 212 -3.65 8.68 -2.13
C ILE A 212 -2.17 8.80 -1.75
N ALA A 213 -1.83 9.59 -0.72
CA ALA A 213 -0.45 9.70 -0.22
C ALA A 213 0.07 8.37 0.30
N MET A 214 -0.75 7.60 1.03
CA MET A 214 -0.40 6.23 1.45
C MET A 214 -0.09 5.33 0.24
N SER A 215 -0.92 5.36 -0.81
CA SER A 215 -0.66 4.58 -2.03
C SER A 215 0.69 4.95 -2.68
N LYS A 216 1.03 6.24 -2.70
CA LYS A 216 2.32 6.71 -3.21
C LYS A 216 3.47 6.27 -2.30
N HIS A 217 3.30 6.34 -0.98
CA HIS A 217 4.31 5.93 0.00
C HIS A 217 4.65 4.44 -0.14
N ILE A 218 3.64 3.57 -0.26
CA ILE A 218 3.85 2.13 -0.52
C ILE A 218 4.69 1.93 -1.78
N PHE A 219 4.35 2.64 -2.86
CA PHE A 219 5.11 2.57 -4.11
C PHE A 219 6.55 3.01 -3.90
N MET A 220 6.77 4.17 -3.26
CA MET A 220 8.09 4.77 -3.03
C MET A 220 8.99 3.97 -2.08
N ASP A 221 8.41 3.17 -1.19
CA ASP A 221 9.16 2.32 -0.28
C ASP A 221 9.53 0.97 -0.93
N LEU A 222 8.53 0.23 -1.43
CA LEU A 222 8.72 -1.17 -1.77
C LEU A 222 9.08 -1.42 -3.24
N ILE A 223 8.57 -0.62 -4.18
CA ILE A 223 8.84 -0.86 -5.62
C ILE A 223 10.29 -0.58 -6.01
N PRO A 224 10.97 0.47 -5.50
CA PRO A 224 12.40 0.66 -5.74
C PRO A 224 13.24 -0.55 -5.32
N GLN A 225 12.86 -1.24 -4.23
CA GLN A 225 13.53 -2.47 -3.78
C GLN A 225 13.33 -3.61 -4.80
N HIS A 226 12.13 -3.77 -5.35
CA HIS A 226 11.85 -4.75 -6.41
C HIS A 226 12.67 -4.46 -7.67
N GLU A 227 12.77 -3.20 -8.10
CA GLU A 227 13.59 -2.82 -9.25
C GLU A 227 15.08 -3.09 -9.03
N ALA A 228 15.58 -2.73 -7.85
CA ALA A 228 16.97 -2.98 -7.48
C ALA A 228 17.28 -4.48 -7.49
N TYR A 229 16.41 -5.30 -6.87
CA TYR A 229 16.55 -6.75 -6.87
C TYR A 229 16.47 -7.34 -8.29
N LEU A 230 15.56 -6.88 -9.14
CA LEU A 230 15.49 -7.35 -10.54
C LEU A 230 16.76 -7.04 -11.33
N ALA A 231 17.43 -5.92 -11.04
CA ALA A 231 18.62 -5.51 -11.75
C ALA A 231 19.91 -6.17 -11.24
N GLY A 232 20.03 -6.39 -9.92
CA GLY A 232 21.29 -6.85 -9.29
C GLY A 232 21.15 -7.96 -8.24
N GLY A 233 19.96 -8.54 -8.10
CA GLY A 233 19.66 -9.55 -7.08
C GLY A 233 19.96 -9.05 -5.67
N MET A 234 20.41 -9.96 -4.81
CA MET A 234 20.80 -9.62 -3.44
C MET A 234 21.94 -8.60 -3.35
N THR A 235 22.82 -8.48 -4.34
CA THR A 235 23.89 -7.47 -4.32
C THR A 235 23.33 -6.05 -4.32
N ALA A 236 22.24 -5.80 -5.07
CA ALA A 236 21.59 -4.49 -5.06
C ALA A 236 20.83 -4.25 -3.75
N ILE A 237 20.27 -5.30 -3.14
CA ILE A 237 19.63 -5.22 -1.83
C ILE A 237 20.65 -5.02 -0.70
N ASP A 238 21.86 -5.58 -0.80
CA ASP A 238 22.97 -5.30 0.11
C ASP A 238 23.29 -3.79 0.09
N GLU A 239 23.34 -3.15 -1.09
CA GLU A 239 23.54 -1.70 -1.19
C GLU A 239 22.41 -0.89 -0.51
N TYR A 240 21.15 -1.33 -0.63
CA TYR A 240 20.03 -0.72 0.10
C TYR A 240 20.19 -0.83 1.62
N ARG A 241 20.61 -2.00 2.12
CA ARG A 241 20.87 -2.22 3.55
C ARG A 241 22.03 -1.36 4.01
N ASP A 242 23.13 -1.35 3.28
CA ASP A 242 24.36 -0.62 3.63
C ASP A 242 24.15 0.90 3.56
N ALA A 243 23.24 1.38 2.69
CA ALA A 243 22.78 2.77 2.67
C ALA A 243 21.81 3.13 3.82
N GLY A 244 21.29 2.13 4.54
CA GLY A 244 20.30 2.31 5.60
C GLY A 244 18.88 2.62 5.11
N LEU A 245 18.54 2.23 3.87
CA LEU A 245 17.19 2.42 3.30
C LEU A 245 16.19 1.34 3.75
N ILE A 246 16.70 0.14 4.04
CA ILE A 246 15.91 -0.98 4.56
C ILE A 246 16.48 -1.43 5.91
N ASP A 247 15.60 -1.91 6.77
CA ASP A 247 15.99 -2.50 8.04
C ASP A 247 16.37 -3.99 7.87
N GLU A 248 16.81 -4.60 8.96
CA GLU A 248 17.21 -6.01 8.96
C GLU A 248 16.03 -6.95 8.62
N ASN A 249 14.79 -6.58 8.97
CA ASN A 249 13.62 -7.38 8.65
C ASN A 249 13.39 -7.43 7.13
N ALA A 250 13.35 -6.28 6.47
CA ALA A 250 13.23 -6.19 5.03
C ALA A 250 14.42 -6.86 4.30
N TYR A 251 15.64 -6.72 4.83
CA TYR A 251 16.80 -7.44 4.28
C TYR A 251 16.62 -8.96 4.34
N GLN A 252 16.21 -9.51 5.48
CA GLN A 252 15.95 -10.94 5.62
C GLN A 252 14.75 -11.40 4.78
N ALA A 253 13.74 -10.54 4.59
CA ALA A 253 12.62 -10.81 3.70
C ALA A 253 13.09 -11.05 2.26
N TRP A 254 13.96 -10.19 1.73
CA TRP A 254 14.57 -10.38 0.41
C TRP A 254 15.43 -11.64 0.33
N ARG A 255 16.21 -11.97 1.38
CA ARG A 255 16.96 -13.24 1.42
C ARG A 255 16.05 -14.46 1.36
N LYS A 256 14.88 -14.41 1.99
CA LYS A 256 13.88 -15.48 1.91
C LYS A 256 13.32 -15.61 0.48
N VAL A 257 13.01 -14.49 -0.17
CA VAL A 257 12.55 -14.46 -1.57
C VAL A 257 13.62 -15.00 -2.52
N ASP A 258 14.89 -14.63 -2.33
CA ASP A 258 16.04 -15.03 -3.15
C ASP A 258 16.28 -16.54 -3.14
N THR A 259 15.91 -17.24 -2.06
CA THR A 259 16.07 -18.70 -1.98
C THR A 259 15.28 -19.45 -3.06
N GLY A 260 14.18 -18.86 -3.57
CA GLY A 260 13.23 -19.52 -4.47
C GLY A 260 12.46 -20.69 -3.85
N ASP A 261 12.69 -21.00 -2.57
CA ASP A 261 11.95 -22.01 -1.82
C ASP A 261 10.51 -21.52 -1.61
N PRO A 262 9.48 -22.30 -2.02
CA PRO A 262 8.09 -21.83 -2.00
C PRO A 262 7.61 -21.31 -0.64
N ASP A 263 7.98 -21.95 0.47
CA ASP A 263 7.52 -21.55 1.79
C ASP A 263 8.29 -20.32 2.28
N LYS A 264 9.61 -20.24 2.02
CA LYS A 264 10.39 -19.04 2.34
C LYS A 264 9.97 -17.84 1.49
N VAL A 265 9.68 -18.02 0.21
CA VAL A 265 9.16 -16.95 -0.65
C VAL A 265 7.86 -16.39 -0.08
N VAL A 266 6.95 -17.24 0.41
CA VAL A 266 5.72 -16.79 1.07
C VAL A 266 6.03 -16.01 2.34
N GLU A 267 6.93 -16.51 3.20
CA GLU A 267 7.33 -15.80 4.41
C GLU A 267 7.98 -14.45 4.11
N GLY A 268 8.89 -14.38 3.14
CA GLY A 268 9.56 -13.13 2.75
C GLY A 268 8.58 -12.09 2.22
N ASN A 269 7.63 -12.49 1.36
CA ASN A 269 6.59 -11.56 0.90
C ASN A 269 5.63 -11.14 2.01
N LYS A 270 5.35 -12.00 2.99
CA LYS A 270 4.59 -11.63 4.19
C LYS A 270 5.36 -10.61 5.04
N ASP A 271 6.66 -10.74 5.16
CA ASP A 271 7.51 -9.78 5.89
C ASP A 271 7.57 -8.41 5.17
N LEU A 272 7.65 -8.39 3.83
CA LEU A 272 7.52 -7.16 3.03
C LEU A 272 6.14 -6.52 3.21
N LEU A 273 5.07 -7.31 3.24
CA LEU A 273 3.72 -6.82 3.52
C LEU A 273 3.61 -6.29 4.96
N TYR A 274 4.29 -6.90 5.93
CA TYR A 274 4.33 -6.38 7.29
C TYR A 274 5.00 -5.00 7.34
N ARG A 275 6.12 -4.82 6.65
CA ARG A 275 6.77 -3.51 6.49
C ARG A 275 5.80 -2.48 5.93
N GLU A 276 5.11 -2.80 4.84
CA GLU A 276 4.09 -1.92 4.27
C GLU A 276 3.11 -1.45 5.35
N GLN A 277 2.48 -2.42 6.02
CA GLN A 277 1.33 -2.19 6.89
C GLN A 277 1.69 -1.50 8.22
N TYR A 278 2.90 -1.71 8.75
CA TYR A 278 3.34 -1.21 10.06
C TYR A 278 4.35 -0.06 10.00
N GLN A 279 5.25 -0.06 9.02
CA GLN A 279 6.33 0.92 8.91
C GLN A 279 5.98 2.03 7.92
N SER A 280 5.59 1.67 6.68
CA SER A 280 5.33 2.66 5.63
C SER A 280 4.03 3.41 5.90
N ILE A 281 2.88 2.72 5.93
CA ILE A 281 1.57 3.41 6.05
C ILE A 281 0.96 3.37 7.46
N GLY A 282 1.62 2.72 8.42
CA GLY A 282 1.09 2.56 9.77
C GLY A 282 0.75 3.89 10.44
N ALA A 283 1.70 4.82 10.44
CA ALA A 283 1.50 6.14 11.07
C ALA A 283 0.53 7.02 10.28
N GLN A 284 0.47 6.85 8.95
CA GLN A 284 -0.48 7.58 8.10
C GLN A 284 -1.93 7.12 8.37
N TRP A 285 -2.15 5.83 8.63
CA TRP A 285 -3.47 5.36 9.08
C TRP A 285 -3.86 5.91 10.46
N ASP A 286 -2.92 5.99 11.40
CA ASP A 286 -3.18 6.60 12.71
C ASP A 286 -3.53 8.09 12.55
N ALA A 287 -2.82 8.81 11.68
CA ALA A 287 -3.11 10.21 11.37
C ALA A 287 -4.49 10.38 10.73
N ALA A 288 -4.86 9.51 9.78
CA ALA A 288 -6.17 9.53 9.14
C ALA A 288 -7.31 9.24 10.13
N ARG A 289 -7.11 8.29 11.04
CA ARG A 289 -8.06 7.99 12.12
C ARG A 289 -8.22 9.15 13.09
N ASN A 290 -7.13 9.77 13.51
CA ASN A 290 -7.12 10.82 14.52
C ASN A 290 -7.54 12.20 13.97
N TYR A 291 -7.84 12.29 12.67
CA TYR A 291 -8.28 13.52 12.03
C TYR A 291 -9.61 14.02 12.63
N ARG A 292 -9.57 15.21 13.22
CA ARG A 292 -10.71 15.98 13.72
C ARG A 292 -11.70 15.20 14.60
N GLY A 293 -11.18 14.50 15.62
CA GLY A 293 -11.99 13.77 16.59
C GLY A 293 -12.64 12.52 15.96
N ALA A 294 -13.96 12.38 16.06
CA ALA A 294 -14.67 11.23 15.53
C ALA A 294 -14.65 11.11 13.99
N VAL A 295 -14.39 12.22 13.28
CA VAL A 295 -14.48 12.29 11.80
C VAL A 295 -13.56 11.29 11.12
N GLY A 296 -12.26 11.33 11.41
CA GLY A 296 -11.28 10.41 10.84
C GLY A 296 -11.60 8.95 11.17
N ARG A 297 -11.99 8.68 12.42
CA ARG A 297 -12.38 7.35 12.87
C ARG A 297 -13.61 6.83 12.11
N ALA A 298 -14.62 7.66 11.91
CA ALA A 298 -15.80 7.29 11.13
C ALA A 298 -15.49 7.04 9.65
N LEU A 299 -14.68 7.90 9.01
CA LEU A 299 -14.33 7.76 7.59
C LEU A 299 -13.51 6.48 7.34
N THR A 300 -12.55 6.17 8.22
CA THR A 300 -11.78 4.93 8.17
C THR A 300 -12.66 3.70 8.40
N TYR A 301 -13.62 3.77 9.34
CA TYR A 301 -14.56 2.66 9.59
C TYR A 301 -15.54 2.46 8.42
N LEU A 302 -16.12 3.51 7.86
CA LEU A 302 -16.97 3.43 6.66
C LEU A 302 -16.21 2.84 5.47
N SER A 303 -14.93 3.18 5.33
CA SER A 303 -14.05 2.54 4.35
C SER A 303 -13.89 1.04 4.60
N THR A 304 -13.92 0.60 5.87
CA THR A 304 -13.88 -0.83 6.26
C THR A 304 -15.17 -1.56 5.90
N VAL A 305 -16.32 -0.91 6.10
CA VAL A 305 -17.65 -1.44 5.70
C VAL A 305 -17.70 -1.64 4.18
N ALA A 306 -17.20 -0.65 3.44
CA ALA A 306 -17.17 -0.66 1.98
C ALA A 306 -16.07 -1.59 1.42
N ALA A 307 -15.01 -1.86 2.18
CA ALA A 307 -13.91 -2.70 1.74
C ALA A 307 -14.40 -4.09 1.34
N ASP A 308 -13.96 -4.54 0.17
CA ASP A 308 -14.30 -5.85 -0.35
C ASP A 308 -13.24 -6.21 -1.41
N PRO A 309 -12.08 -6.75 -0.95
CA PRO A 309 -10.90 -6.97 -1.77
C PRO A 309 -11.18 -7.83 -3.00
N ALA A 310 -10.66 -7.43 -4.17
CA ALA A 310 -10.95 -8.11 -5.44
C ALA A 310 -10.13 -9.40 -5.67
N ILE A 311 -9.74 -10.09 -4.58
CA ILE A 311 -9.06 -11.39 -4.63
C ILE A 311 -10.14 -12.49 -4.62
N PRO A 312 -10.25 -13.32 -5.68
CA PRO A 312 -11.22 -14.41 -5.72
C PRO A 312 -11.20 -15.29 -4.46
N GLY A 313 -12.36 -15.43 -3.82
CA GLY A 313 -12.55 -16.27 -2.63
C GLY A 313 -12.23 -15.59 -1.28
N VAL A 314 -11.74 -14.34 -1.30
CA VAL A 314 -11.73 -13.48 -0.10
C VAL A 314 -13.13 -12.97 0.16
N VAL A 315 -13.52 -12.97 1.44
CA VAL A 315 -14.79 -12.38 1.89
C VAL A 315 -14.52 -11.00 2.50
N PRO A 316 -15.44 -10.04 2.39
CA PRO A 316 -15.25 -8.69 2.92
C PRO A 316 -15.16 -8.69 4.45
N PRO A 317 -14.59 -7.64 5.09
CA PRO A 317 -14.51 -7.52 6.55
C PRO A 317 -15.83 -7.78 7.28
N ARG A 318 -16.94 -7.28 6.72
CA ARG A 318 -18.29 -7.50 7.25
C ARG A 318 -18.72 -8.97 7.32
N GLU A 319 -18.17 -9.85 6.48
CA GLU A 319 -18.44 -11.29 6.52
C GLU A 319 -17.38 -12.03 7.34
N ALA A 320 -16.12 -11.60 7.28
CA ALA A 320 -15.00 -12.24 7.97
C ALA A 320 -15.08 -12.10 9.49
N ASP A 321 -15.40 -10.88 9.97
CA ASP A 321 -15.48 -10.56 11.38
C ASP A 321 -16.67 -9.61 11.64
N PRO A 322 -17.90 -10.14 11.63
CA PRO A 322 -19.10 -9.33 11.79
C PRO A 322 -19.27 -8.86 13.24
N LEU A 323 -19.61 -7.59 13.41
CA LEU A 323 -19.98 -7.02 14.70
C LEU A 323 -21.22 -7.71 15.25
N VAL A 324 -21.11 -8.13 16.51
CA VAL A 324 -22.18 -8.77 17.25
C VAL A 324 -22.67 -7.85 18.35
N LEU A 325 -23.94 -7.43 18.26
CA LEU A 325 -24.63 -6.67 19.29
C LEU A 325 -25.38 -7.61 20.23
N THR A 326 -25.47 -7.21 21.50
CA THR A 326 -26.16 -7.93 22.57
C THR A 326 -26.93 -6.93 23.43
N ALA A 327 -27.80 -7.42 24.32
CA ALA A 327 -28.53 -6.57 25.26
C ALA A 327 -27.61 -5.65 26.10
N GLY A 328 -26.41 -6.12 26.45
CA GLY A 328 -25.41 -5.34 27.18
C GLY A 328 -24.88 -4.14 26.39
N HIS A 329 -24.73 -4.28 25.07
CA HIS A 329 -24.29 -3.18 24.19
C HIS A 329 -25.33 -2.06 24.05
N LEU A 330 -26.61 -2.33 24.35
CA LEU A 330 -27.63 -1.28 24.37
C LEU A 330 -27.80 -0.72 25.79
N THR A 331 -27.89 -1.59 26.79
CA THR A 331 -28.25 -1.17 28.15
C THR A 331 -27.05 -0.72 29.01
N GLY A 332 -25.82 -1.06 28.61
CA GLY A 332 -24.62 -0.83 29.41
C GLY A 332 -24.47 -1.81 30.58
N THR A 333 -25.40 -2.74 30.75
CA THR A 333 -25.42 -3.74 31.82
C THR A 333 -25.67 -5.13 31.24
N VAL A 334 -24.91 -6.14 31.68
CA VAL A 334 -25.27 -7.53 31.40
C VAL A 334 -26.54 -7.85 32.20
N ALA A 335 -27.68 -7.99 31.52
CA ALA A 335 -28.97 -8.24 32.16
C ALA A 335 -29.27 -9.73 32.28
N ASP A 336 -29.88 -10.15 33.39
CA ASP A 336 -30.49 -11.47 33.54
C ASP A 336 -31.85 -11.51 32.79
N GLY A 337 -32.16 -12.60 32.08
CA GLY A 337 -33.40 -12.76 31.30
C GLY A 337 -33.18 -13.27 29.86
N PRO A 338 -34.22 -13.31 29.00
CA PRO A 338 -34.09 -13.76 27.61
C PRO A 338 -33.00 -12.97 26.90
N GLN A 339 -32.01 -13.68 26.36
CA GLN A 339 -30.87 -13.05 25.71
C GLN A 339 -31.13 -12.97 24.23
N TRP A 340 -30.74 -11.87 23.60
CA TRP A 340 -30.67 -11.78 22.16
C TRP A 340 -29.26 -11.43 21.72
N ARG A 341 -28.91 -11.97 20.54
CA ARG A 341 -27.69 -11.66 19.82
C ARG A 341 -28.08 -11.23 18.41
N LEU A 342 -27.60 -10.07 17.97
CA LEU A 342 -27.70 -9.62 16.59
C LEU A 342 -26.31 -9.59 15.98
N GLN A 343 -26.03 -10.53 15.09
CA GLN A 343 -24.94 -10.37 14.15
C GLN A 343 -25.34 -9.34 13.11
N THR A 344 -24.56 -8.28 12.98
CA THR A 344 -24.82 -7.16 12.07
C THR A 344 -23.95 -7.31 10.81
N PRO A 345 -24.29 -6.61 9.72
CA PRO A 345 -23.45 -6.55 8.53
C PRO A 345 -22.36 -5.48 8.64
N LEU A 346 -22.05 -5.01 9.85
CA LEU A 346 -20.95 -4.09 10.12
C LEU A 346 -19.72 -4.91 10.56
N PRO A 347 -18.49 -4.53 10.20
CA PRO A 347 -17.27 -5.18 10.72
C PRO A 347 -17.10 -4.92 12.22
N ALA A 348 -16.51 -5.86 12.95
CA ALA A 348 -16.18 -5.70 14.38
C ALA A 348 -14.91 -4.87 14.62
N PHE A 349 -14.20 -4.48 13.55
CA PHE A 349 -12.96 -3.71 13.60
C PHE A 349 -12.98 -2.56 12.60
N ASN A 350 -12.03 -1.63 12.75
CA ASN A 350 -11.78 -0.56 11.80
C ASN A 350 -10.45 -0.82 11.07
N TRP A 351 -10.43 -0.67 9.74
CA TRP A 351 -9.27 -0.91 8.89
C TRP A 351 -8.06 -0.07 9.29
N SER A 352 -8.26 1.08 9.92
CA SER A 352 -7.16 1.88 10.45
C SER A 352 -6.47 1.23 11.66
N ASP A 353 -7.06 0.24 12.33
CA ASP A 353 -6.45 -0.52 13.42
C ASP A 353 -5.39 -1.45 12.85
N ARG A 354 -4.13 -1.19 13.16
CA ARG A 354 -3.00 -1.95 12.59
C ARG A 354 -3.13 -3.45 12.84
N ASP A 355 -3.39 -3.85 14.08
CA ASP A 355 -3.42 -5.27 14.46
C ASP A 355 -4.65 -6.01 13.91
N ALA A 356 -5.81 -5.36 13.91
CA ALA A 356 -7.02 -5.95 13.33
C ALA A 356 -6.91 -6.06 11.80
N ARG A 357 -6.39 -5.01 11.14
CA ARG A 357 -6.07 -5.04 9.70
C ARG A 357 -5.09 -6.14 9.37
N TRP A 358 -4.02 -6.30 10.17
CA TRP A 358 -3.03 -7.35 9.99
C TRP A 358 -3.63 -8.76 10.15
N THR A 359 -4.51 -8.93 11.14
CA THR A 359 -5.25 -10.18 11.35
C THR A 359 -6.09 -10.52 10.10
N TYR A 360 -6.89 -9.57 9.61
CA TYR A 360 -7.68 -9.76 8.38
C TYR A 360 -6.79 -10.10 7.16
N ILE A 361 -5.68 -9.37 6.97
CA ILE A 361 -4.74 -9.64 5.88
C ILE A 361 -4.16 -11.05 5.97
N THR A 362 -3.72 -11.47 7.15
CA THR A 362 -3.02 -12.75 7.35
C THR A 362 -3.94 -13.96 7.42
N GLU A 363 -5.18 -13.78 7.86
CA GLU A 363 -6.15 -14.88 7.98
C GLU A 363 -7.08 -15.00 6.77
N GLN A 364 -7.38 -13.89 6.08
CA GLN A 364 -8.29 -13.89 4.93
C GLN A 364 -7.56 -13.68 3.61
N MET A 365 -6.78 -12.60 3.47
CA MET A 365 -6.24 -12.21 2.15
C MET A 365 -5.10 -13.13 1.69
N LEU A 366 -4.05 -13.26 2.51
CA LEU A 366 -2.84 -14.01 2.16
C LEU A 366 -3.13 -15.50 1.83
N PRO A 367 -3.87 -16.25 2.67
CA PRO A 367 -4.14 -17.66 2.40
C PRO A 367 -4.97 -17.86 1.12
N LYS A 368 -5.94 -16.98 0.86
CA LYS A 368 -6.80 -17.05 -0.33
C LYS A 368 -6.05 -16.69 -1.60
N TYR A 369 -5.21 -15.66 -1.55
CA TYR A 369 -4.35 -15.32 -2.68
C TYR A 369 -3.40 -16.47 -3.03
N ARG A 370 -2.74 -17.06 -2.02
CA ARG A 370 -1.86 -18.23 -2.21
C ARG A 370 -2.64 -19.40 -2.79
N ALA A 371 -3.77 -19.77 -2.18
CA ALA A 371 -4.60 -20.86 -2.65
C ALA A 371 -5.09 -20.63 -4.09
N LEU A 372 -5.48 -19.41 -4.45
CA LEU A 372 -5.89 -19.04 -5.80
C LEU A 372 -4.76 -19.28 -6.80
N LYS A 373 -3.55 -18.79 -6.50
CA LYS A 373 -2.37 -18.98 -7.35
C LYS A 373 -1.99 -20.45 -7.51
N ASP A 374 -2.05 -21.23 -6.42
CA ASP A 374 -1.57 -22.61 -6.39
C ASP A 374 -2.59 -23.61 -6.96
N THR A 375 -3.89 -23.38 -6.73
CA THR A 375 -4.97 -24.34 -7.09
C THR A 375 -5.76 -23.95 -8.32
N GLN A 376 -5.77 -22.66 -8.68
CA GLN A 376 -6.54 -22.11 -9.80
C GLN A 376 -5.69 -21.11 -10.63
N PRO A 377 -4.53 -21.53 -11.16
CA PRO A 377 -3.57 -20.65 -11.81
C PRO A 377 -4.12 -19.92 -13.05
N ASP A 378 -5.07 -20.51 -13.76
CA ASP A 378 -5.69 -19.86 -14.92
C ASP A 378 -6.64 -18.74 -14.51
N LEU A 379 -7.42 -18.94 -13.44
CA LEU A 379 -8.23 -17.87 -12.85
C LEU A 379 -7.33 -16.76 -12.29
N TRP A 380 -6.27 -17.14 -11.57
CA TRP A 380 -5.28 -16.20 -11.04
C TRP A 380 -4.68 -15.31 -12.12
N ARG A 381 -4.19 -15.90 -13.24
CA ARG A 381 -3.66 -15.13 -14.37
C ARG A 381 -4.73 -14.27 -15.04
N ALA A 382 -5.94 -14.80 -15.21
CA ALA A 382 -7.05 -14.07 -15.83
C ALA A 382 -7.46 -12.84 -15.00
N THR A 383 -7.44 -12.96 -13.67
CA THR A 383 -7.70 -11.84 -12.75
C THR A 383 -6.61 -10.77 -12.90
N LEU A 384 -5.33 -11.13 -12.79
CA LEU A 384 -4.20 -10.17 -12.92
C LEU A 384 -4.07 -9.55 -14.31
N SER A 385 -4.48 -10.26 -15.36
CA SER A 385 -4.35 -9.78 -16.75
C SER A 385 -5.51 -8.89 -17.19
N LYS A 386 -6.54 -8.72 -16.34
CA LYS A 386 -7.71 -7.94 -16.69
C LYS A 386 -7.34 -6.45 -16.76
N PRO A 387 -7.84 -5.68 -17.75
CA PRO A 387 -7.54 -4.25 -17.83
C PRO A 387 -7.88 -3.53 -16.52
N MET A 388 -6.94 -2.77 -15.97
CA MET A 388 -7.07 -2.13 -14.66
C MET A 388 -8.30 -1.23 -14.55
N GLU A 389 -8.64 -0.49 -15.61
CA GLU A 389 -9.83 0.34 -15.69
C GLU A 389 -11.11 -0.50 -15.53
N GLN A 390 -11.15 -1.70 -16.12
CA GLN A 390 -12.26 -2.63 -15.96
C GLN A 390 -12.27 -3.23 -14.55
N GLN A 391 -11.11 -3.54 -13.98
CA GLN A 391 -11.04 -4.04 -12.60
C GLN A 391 -11.60 -3.00 -11.62
N ILE A 392 -11.16 -1.75 -11.71
CA ILE A 392 -11.66 -0.64 -10.89
C ILE A 392 -13.16 -0.43 -11.12
N GLY A 393 -13.60 -0.41 -12.39
CA GLY A 393 -15.00 -0.25 -12.76
C GLY A 393 -15.92 -1.29 -12.13
N ASP A 394 -15.50 -2.56 -12.14
CA ASP A 394 -16.24 -3.66 -11.51
C ASP A 394 -16.24 -3.57 -9.98
N GLN A 395 -15.30 -2.83 -9.40
CA GLN A 395 -15.19 -2.63 -7.96
C GLN A 395 -15.98 -1.42 -7.43
N ARG A 396 -16.55 -0.60 -8.31
CA ARG A 396 -17.36 0.58 -7.93
C ARG A 396 -18.60 0.16 -7.13
N ALA A 397 -18.95 0.96 -6.12
CA ALA A 397 -20.04 0.71 -5.18
C ALA A 397 -21.38 0.47 -5.89
N LEU A 398 -21.70 1.24 -6.94
CA LEU A 398 -22.94 1.05 -7.72
C LEU A 398 -22.96 -0.29 -8.47
N ALA A 399 -21.83 -0.70 -9.06
CA ALA A 399 -21.72 -1.98 -9.75
C ALA A 399 -21.86 -3.15 -8.77
N ARG A 400 -21.37 -2.97 -7.54
CA ARG A 400 -21.36 -4.00 -6.50
C ARG A 400 -22.54 -3.96 -5.54
N LEU A 401 -23.39 -2.93 -5.61
CA LEU A 401 -24.49 -2.74 -4.69
C LEU A 401 -25.35 -4.01 -4.50
N PRO A 402 -25.74 -4.76 -5.56
CA PRO A 402 -26.49 -6.00 -5.37
C PRO A 402 -25.71 -7.06 -4.58
N GLN A 403 -24.43 -7.27 -4.87
CA GLN A 403 -23.58 -8.22 -4.16
C GLN A 403 -23.38 -7.79 -2.70
N MET A 404 -23.18 -6.49 -2.47
CA MET A 404 -23.01 -5.94 -1.13
C MET A 404 -24.28 -6.12 -0.29
N LEU A 405 -25.47 -5.82 -0.85
CA LEU A 405 -26.74 -6.02 -0.15
C LEU A 405 -27.01 -7.50 0.17
N LEU A 406 -26.71 -8.41 -0.76
CA LEU A 406 -26.82 -9.85 -0.51
C LEU A 406 -25.84 -10.32 0.57
N SER A 407 -24.62 -9.79 0.57
CA SER A 407 -23.61 -10.02 1.62
C SER A 407 -24.10 -9.55 2.99
N MET A 408 -24.64 -8.34 3.07
CA MET A 408 -25.23 -7.79 4.29
C MET A 408 -26.40 -8.65 4.79
N ALA A 409 -27.28 -9.07 3.89
CA ALA A 409 -28.44 -9.92 4.24
C ALA A 409 -28.02 -11.29 4.80
N ARG A 410 -27.02 -11.95 4.20
CA ARG A 410 -26.51 -13.24 4.71
C ARG A 410 -25.84 -13.14 6.08
N THR A 411 -25.18 -12.02 6.33
CA THR A 411 -24.45 -11.77 7.56
C THR A 411 -25.38 -11.42 8.72
N THR A 412 -26.50 -10.76 8.41
CA THR A 412 -27.46 -10.30 9.42
C THR A 412 -28.22 -11.49 10.01
N GLN A 413 -27.98 -11.79 11.28
CA GLN A 413 -28.61 -12.93 11.97
C GLN A 413 -29.05 -12.53 13.37
N ALA A 414 -30.32 -12.74 13.68
CA ALA A 414 -30.88 -12.55 15.01
C ALA A 414 -31.11 -13.91 15.67
N GLN A 415 -30.61 -14.07 16.90
CA GLN A 415 -30.81 -15.26 17.72
C GLN A 415 -31.42 -14.83 19.06
N TYR A 416 -32.40 -15.60 19.51
CA TYR A 416 -33.08 -15.43 20.80
C TYR A 416 -32.82 -16.68 21.64
N PHE A 417 -32.44 -16.49 22.91
CA PHE A 417 -32.09 -17.53 23.87
C PHE A 417 -32.98 -17.44 25.12
#